data_AF-A0A2E8A9T8-F1
#
_entry.id   AF-A0A2E8A9T8-F1
#
_cell.length_a   1.000
_cell.length_b   1.000
_cell.length_c   1.000
_cell.angle_alpha   90.00
_cell.angle_beta   90.00
_cell.angle_gamma   90.00
#
_symmetry.space_group_name_H-M   'P 1'
#
loop_
_entity.id
_entity.type
_entity.pdbx_description
1 polymer ?
#
loop_
_entity_poly.entity_id
_entity_poly.type
_entity_poly.pdbx_seq_one_letter_code
_entity_poly.pdbx_strand_id
1 'polypeptide(L)'
;MGTDSGWKQFERRVAGLLAGGDPAIRRRGPDVSAPDGGKTDIIHPAFGVECKLLARSSHSDILEAVRQAERNSAENQTPIAIVKRKKRDLDKDALVCMTLGTWLEWYGPSGPTEDVIHPAVTVKMPASYCPNCGSSLTPRSCKMHCETDGCGYFLSCSDLEHAG
;
A
#
# COMPACT_ATOMS: atom_id res chain seq x y z
N MET A 1 -8.09 -25.02 -25.02
CA MET A 1 -7.44 -24.09 -24.07
C MET A 1 -8.10 -24.24 -22.72
N GLY A 2 -7.39 -24.73 -21.70
CA GLY A 2 -7.97 -24.91 -20.36
C GLY A 2 -8.33 -23.56 -19.75
N THR A 3 -9.56 -23.41 -19.26
CA THR A 3 -10.01 -22.20 -18.56
C THR A 3 -9.15 -21.99 -17.31
N ASP A 4 -8.43 -20.87 -17.26
CA ASP A 4 -7.57 -20.52 -16.11
C ASP A 4 -8.42 -20.52 -14.83
N SER A 5 -7.92 -21.13 -13.75
CA SER A 5 -8.69 -21.23 -12.51
C SER A 5 -9.06 -19.84 -11.99
N GLY A 6 -10.26 -19.69 -11.42
CA GLY A 6 -10.77 -18.36 -11.03
C GLY A 6 -9.89 -17.59 -10.04
N TRP A 7 -9.04 -18.28 -9.27
CA TRP A 7 -8.05 -17.66 -8.38
C TRP A 7 -6.89 -17.03 -9.15
N LYS A 8 -6.37 -17.68 -10.21
CA LYS A 8 -5.33 -17.10 -11.07
C LYS A 8 -5.82 -15.85 -11.80
N GLN A 9 -7.08 -15.88 -12.25
CA GLN A 9 -7.68 -14.71 -12.88
C GLN A 9 -7.84 -13.56 -11.88
N PHE A 10 -8.17 -13.86 -10.62
CA PHE A 10 -8.26 -12.85 -9.57
C PHE A 10 -6.89 -12.20 -9.30
N GLU A 11 -5.83 -12.98 -9.12
CA GLU A 11 -4.47 -12.46 -8.97
C GLU A 11 -4.04 -11.55 -10.12
N ARG A 12 -4.33 -11.94 -11.38
CA ARG A 12 -4.01 -11.10 -12.55
C ARG A 12 -4.73 -9.75 -12.50
N ARG A 13 -6.00 -9.73 -12.08
CA ARG A 13 -6.77 -8.49 -11.99
C ARG A 13 -6.29 -7.60 -10.84
N VAL A 14 -5.97 -8.20 -9.69
CA VAL A 14 -5.35 -7.46 -8.57
C VAL A 14 -4.00 -6.87 -8.99
N ALA A 15 -3.14 -7.64 -9.67
CA ALA A 15 -1.89 -7.13 -10.20
C ALA A 15 -2.11 -5.96 -11.18
N GLY A 16 -3.10 -6.06 -12.06
CA GLY A 16 -3.45 -4.95 -12.98
C GLY A 16 -3.93 -3.69 -12.25
N LEU A 17 -4.69 -3.84 -11.16
CA LEU A 17 -5.13 -2.71 -10.33
C LEU A 17 -3.95 -2.06 -9.60
N LEU A 18 -3.08 -2.86 -8.99
CA LEU A 18 -1.89 -2.36 -8.28
C LEU A 18 -0.84 -1.77 -9.21
N ALA A 19 -0.76 -2.26 -10.45
CA ALA A 19 0.20 -1.78 -11.42
C ALA A 19 -0.01 -0.31 -11.78
N GLY A 20 -1.26 0.15 -11.88
CA GLY A 20 -1.54 1.53 -12.34
C GLY A 20 -0.93 1.86 -13.70
N GLY A 21 -0.58 0.85 -14.51
CA GLY A 21 0.15 0.98 -15.77
C GLY A 21 1.64 0.62 -15.72
N ASP A 22 2.23 0.37 -14.54
CA ASP A 22 3.61 -0.07 -14.40
C ASP A 22 3.78 -1.54 -14.82
N PRO A 23 4.53 -1.84 -15.90
CA PRO A 23 4.73 -3.21 -16.39
C PRO A 23 5.60 -4.08 -15.47
N ALA A 24 6.34 -3.50 -14.51
CA ALA A 24 7.11 -4.25 -13.54
C ALA A 24 6.21 -4.94 -12.50
N ILE A 25 5.02 -4.38 -12.25
CA ILE A 25 4.04 -4.93 -11.33
C ILE A 25 3.20 -5.98 -12.06
N ARG A 26 3.38 -7.24 -11.68
CA ARG A 26 2.73 -8.37 -12.36
C ARG A 26 2.52 -9.55 -11.42
N ARG A 27 1.57 -10.42 -11.78
CA ARG A 27 1.41 -11.72 -11.12
C ARG A 27 2.69 -12.55 -11.32
N ARG A 28 3.20 -13.14 -10.24
CA ARG A 28 4.45 -13.92 -10.27
C ARG A 28 4.35 -15.16 -11.15
N GLY A 29 3.25 -15.91 -11.02
CA GLY A 29 3.10 -17.20 -11.68
C GLY A 29 3.61 -18.38 -10.83
N PRO A 30 3.47 -19.61 -11.34
CA PRO A 30 3.77 -20.83 -10.59
C PRO A 30 5.27 -21.12 -10.44
N ASP A 31 6.13 -20.39 -11.16
CA ASP A 31 7.55 -20.66 -11.19
C ASP A 31 8.27 -19.86 -10.09
N VAL A 32 8.72 -20.60 -9.08
CA VAL A 32 9.48 -20.08 -7.92
C VAL A 32 10.99 -20.26 -8.11
N SER A 33 11.42 -20.84 -9.23
CA SER A 33 12.81 -21.25 -9.49
C SER A 33 13.69 -20.17 -10.13
N ALA A 34 13.12 -19.01 -10.49
CA ALA A 34 13.85 -17.89 -11.07
C ALA A 34 14.66 -17.10 -10.01
N PRO A 35 15.68 -16.30 -10.40
CA PRO A 35 16.47 -15.47 -9.48
C PRO A 35 15.63 -14.49 -8.64
N ASP A 36 14.48 -14.07 -9.19
CA ASP A 36 13.48 -13.24 -8.50
C ASP A 36 12.56 -14.05 -7.56
N GLY A 37 12.96 -15.28 -7.21
CA GLY A 37 12.21 -16.26 -6.43
C GLY A 37 11.65 -15.67 -5.14
N GLY A 38 10.38 -15.30 -5.18
CA GLY A 38 9.64 -14.75 -4.05
C GLY A 38 8.40 -15.58 -3.79
N LYS A 39 7.91 -15.55 -2.55
CA LYS A 39 6.77 -16.37 -2.10
C LYS A 39 5.43 -15.64 -2.21
N THR A 40 5.42 -14.42 -2.74
CA THR A 40 4.23 -13.56 -2.90
C THR A 40 3.53 -13.82 -4.23
N ASP A 41 2.21 -13.63 -4.28
CA ASP A 41 1.42 -13.86 -5.50
C ASP A 41 1.67 -12.80 -6.58
N ILE A 42 2.07 -11.60 -6.15
CA ILE A 42 2.33 -10.44 -7.01
C ILE A 42 3.77 -9.96 -6.78
N ILE A 43 4.47 -9.66 -7.87
CA ILE A 43 5.73 -8.95 -7.88
C ILE A 43 5.39 -7.46 -7.75
N HIS A 44 5.79 -6.84 -6.64
CA HIS A 44 5.55 -5.43 -6.38
C HIS A 44 6.72 -4.85 -5.56
N PRO A 45 7.26 -3.66 -5.87
CA PRO A 45 8.42 -3.12 -5.16
C PRO A 45 8.12 -2.76 -3.71
N ALA A 46 6.90 -2.27 -3.42
CA ALA A 46 6.51 -1.80 -2.08
C ALA A 46 5.68 -2.79 -1.25
N PHE A 47 5.08 -3.83 -1.85
CA PHE A 47 4.06 -4.65 -1.19
C PHE A 47 4.38 -6.12 -1.36
N GLY A 48 4.29 -6.89 -0.27
CA GLY A 48 4.30 -8.34 -0.34
C GLY A 48 2.86 -8.83 -0.30
N VAL A 49 2.35 -9.22 -1.47
CA VAL A 49 0.91 -9.45 -1.65
C VAL A 49 0.56 -10.94 -1.62
N GLU A 50 -0.38 -11.30 -0.76
CA GLU A 50 -1.09 -12.59 -0.76
C GLU A 50 -2.54 -12.37 -1.20
N CYS A 51 -3.01 -13.11 -2.21
CA CYS A 51 -4.37 -13.06 -2.72
C CYS A 51 -5.19 -14.26 -2.21
N LYS A 52 -6.39 -14.00 -1.70
CA LYS A 52 -7.34 -15.08 -1.36
C LYS A 52 -8.74 -14.83 -1.90
N LEU A 53 -9.21 -15.81 -2.67
CA LEU A 53 -10.57 -15.87 -3.19
C LEU A 53 -11.37 -16.94 -2.44
N LEU A 54 -12.07 -16.54 -1.39
CA LEU A 54 -12.70 -17.44 -0.41
C LEU A 54 -14.21 -17.59 -0.69
N ALA A 55 -14.78 -18.78 -0.62
CA ALA A 55 -16.24 -18.93 -0.79
C ALA A 55 -17.02 -18.38 0.40
N ARG A 56 -16.53 -18.66 1.61
CA ARG A 56 -16.97 -18.10 2.88
C ARG A 56 -15.70 -17.73 3.62
N SER A 57 -15.58 -16.47 4.02
CA SER A 57 -14.41 -15.97 4.74
C SER A 57 -14.77 -15.86 6.22
N SER A 58 -14.10 -16.65 7.05
CA SER A 58 -14.07 -16.42 8.50
C SER A 58 -12.96 -15.43 8.86
N HIS A 59 -13.00 -14.89 10.07
CA HIS A 59 -11.90 -14.11 10.61
C HIS A 59 -10.57 -14.89 10.59
N SER A 60 -10.61 -16.18 10.93
CA SER A 60 -9.41 -17.04 10.93
C SER A 60 -8.82 -17.21 9.53
N ASP A 61 -9.64 -17.33 8.48
CA ASP A 61 -9.15 -17.44 7.10
C ASP A 61 -8.46 -16.16 6.65
N ILE A 62 -9.02 -15.00 7.02
CA ILE A 62 -8.44 -13.70 6.70
C ILE A 62 -7.12 -13.52 7.46
N LEU A 63 -7.09 -13.84 8.75
CA LEU A 63 -5.90 -13.73 9.57
C LEU A 63 -4.77 -14.64 9.06
N GLU A 64 -5.08 -15.86 8.60
CA GLU A 64 -4.07 -16.73 8.02
C GLU A 64 -3.51 -16.18 6.70
N ALA A 65 -4.36 -15.59 5.85
CA ALA A 65 -3.89 -14.90 4.65
C ALA A 65 -2.95 -13.74 4.97
N VAL A 66 -3.27 -12.94 6.00
CA VAL A 66 -2.40 -11.85 6.47
C VAL A 66 -1.06 -12.38 6.98
N ARG A 67 -1.07 -13.42 7.83
CA ARG A 67 0.16 -14.03 8.35
C ARG A 67 1.01 -14.65 7.24
N GLN A 68 0.37 -15.17 6.19
CA GLN A 68 1.07 -15.66 5.03
C GLN A 68 1.76 -14.52 4.26
N ALA A 69 1.09 -13.38 4.09
CA ALA A 69 1.71 -12.19 3.53
C ALA A 69 2.92 -11.74 4.36
N GLU A 70 2.79 -11.65 5.68
CA GLU A 70 3.89 -11.30 6.60
C GLU A 70 5.11 -12.22 6.44
N ARG A 71 4.90 -13.54 6.39
CA ARG A 71 6.01 -14.52 6.23
C ARG A 71 6.70 -14.46 4.86
N ASN A 72 5.97 -14.03 3.84
CA ASN A 72 6.43 -14.09 2.45
C ASN A 72 6.97 -12.75 1.92
N SER A 73 6.71 -11.65 2.64
CA SER A 73 7.17 -10.32 2.27
C SER A 73 8.66 -10.17 2.51
N ALA A 74 9.34 -9.46 1.61
CA ALA A 74 10.69 -8.98 1.88
C ALA A 74 10.68 -7.89 2.97
N GLU A 75 11.82 -7.65 3.59
CA GLU A 75 11.98 -6.66 4.67
C GLU A 75 11.54 -5.25 4.24
N ASN A 76 11.75 -4.89 2.97
CA ASN A 76 11.38 -3.60 2.41
C ASN A 76 9.95 -3.56 1.84
N GLN A 77 9.16 -4.61 2.02
CA GLN A 77 7.80 -4.71 1.53
C GLN A 77 6.79 -4.65 2.68
N THR A 78 5.76 -3.83 2.53
CA THR A 78 4.62 -3.87 3.44
C THR A 78 3.78 -5.12 3.16
N PRO A 79 3.59 -6.03 4.13
CA PRO A 79 2.80 -7.24 3.92
C PRO A 79 1.31 -6.90 3.86
N ILE A 80 0.64 -7.33 2.79
CA ILE A 80 -0.81 -7.17 2.64
C ILE A 80 -1.47 -8.44 2.11
N ALA A 81 -2.63 -8.78 2.68
CA ALA A 81 -3.52 -9.77 2.10
C ALA A 81 -4.67 -9.07 1.38
N ILE A 82 -4.92 -9.45 0.12
CA ILE A 82 -6.06 -8.98 -0.66
C ILE A 82 -7.09 -10.10 -0.75
N VAL A 83 -8.18 -9.94 -0.01
CA VAL A 83 -9.18 -11.00 0.20
C VAL A 83 -10.52 -10.59 -0.38
N LYS A 84 -11.15 -11.52 -1.12
CA LYS A 84 -12.48 -11.32 -1.69
C LYS A 84 -13.33 -12.58 -1.59
N ARG A 85 -14.65 -12.43 -1.43
CA ARG A 85 -15.56 -13.58 -1.56
C ARG A 85 -15.74 -14.00 -3.01
N LYS A 86 -15.63 -15.30 -3.25
CA LYS A 86 -15.81 -15.94 -4.56
C LYS A 86 -17.25 -15.75 -5.05
N LYS A 87 -17.41 -15.32 -6.30
CA LYS A 87 -18.68 -15.17 -7.05
C LYS A 87 -19.69 -14.14 -6.51
N ARG A 88 -19.51 -13.58 -5.32
CA ARG A 88 -20.45 -12.62 -4.73
C ARG A 88 -20.01 -11.17 -4.89
N ASP A 89 -18.72 -10.91 -4.68
CA ASP A 89 -18.19 -9.56 -4.57
C ASP A 89 -17.42 -9.14 -5.83
N LEU A 90 -17.48 -7.85 -6.15
CA LEU A 90 -16.70 -7.25 -7.24
C LEU A 90 -15.26 -7.04 -6.77
N ASP A 91 -14.30 -6.96 -7.70
CA ASP A 91 -12.90 -6.76 -7.32
C ASP A 91 -12.66 -5.48 -6.51
N LYS A 92 -13.44 -4.42 -6.77
CA LYS A 92 -13.41 -3.16 -6.01
C LYS A 92 -13.85 -3.30 -4.54
N ASP A 93 -14.55 -4.38 -4.21
CA ASP A 93 -15.03 -4.67 -2.86
C ASP A 93 -14.07 -5.64 -2.13
N ALA A 94 -12.93 -5.98 -2.74
CA ALA A 94 -11.90 -6.77 -2.07
C ALA A 94 -11.33 -5.99 -0.89
N LEU A 95 -11.09 -6.68 0.22
CA LEU A 95 -10.47 -6.09 1.39
C LEU A 95 -8.95 -6.18 1.28
N VAL A 96 -8.28 -5.07 1.60
CA VAL A 96 -6.84 -5.04 1.84
C VAL A 96 -6.63 -5.14 3.35
N CYS A 97 -5.99 -6.23 3.78
CA CYS A 97 -5.88 -6.60 5.18
C CYS A 97 -4.41 -6.67 5.61
N MET A 98 -4.14 -6.21 6.83
CA MET A 98 -2.90 -6.44 7.57
C MET A 98 -3.23 -6.55 9.07
N THR A 99 -2.30 -7.04 9.89
CA THR A 99 -2.53 -7.04 11.34
C THR A 99 -2.43 -5.62 11.88
N LEU A 100 -3.19 -5.32 12.95
CA LEU A 100 -3.05 -4.04 13.65
C LEU A 100 -1.63 -3.82 14.19
N GLY A 101 -0.96 -4.89 14.63
CA GLY A 101 0.43 -4.84 15.08
C GLY A 101 1.37 -4.32 14.00
N THR A 102 1.33 -4.92 12.81
CA THR A 102 2.11 -4.44 11.66
C THR A 102 1.67 -3.05 11.23
N TRP A 103 0.38 -2.74 11.25
CA TRP A 103 -0.06 -1.38 10.94
C TRP A 103 0.54 -0.35 11.89
N LEU A 104 0.57 -0.63 13.20
CA LEU A 104 1.13 0.28 14.21
C LEU A 104 2.65 0.41 14.08
N GLU A 105 3.34 -0.67 13.73
CA GLU A 105 4.78 -0.63 13.45
C GLU A 105 5.10 0.29 12.27
N TRP A 106 4.29 0.26 11.21
CA TRP A 106 4.56 1.00 9.98
C TRP A 106 3.95 2.42 9.96
N TYR A 107 2.81 2.62 10.62
CA TYR A 107 1.99 3.82 10.52
C TYR A 107 1.54 4.37 11.88
N GLY A 108 1.88 3.70 12.97
CA GLY A 108 1.51 4.15 14.31
C GLY A 108 2.28 5.41 14.75
N PRO A 109 1.89 6.01 15.88
CA PRO A 109 2.53 7.23 16.40
C PRO A 109 4.02 7.08 16.73
N SER A 110 4.46 5.85 16.95
CA SER A 110 5.85 5.45 17.22
C SER A 110 6.53 4.84 15.99
N GLY A 111 5.89 4.95 14.82
CA GLY A 111 6.43 4.44 13.57
C GLY A 111 7.81 5.06 13.30
N PRO A 112 8.60 4.42 12.42
CA PRO A 112 9.93 4.89 12.06
C PRO A 112 9.94 6.40 11.79
N THR A 113 10.83 7.09 12.49
CA THR A 113 11.11 8.51 12.32
C THR A 113 11.51 8.78 10.87
N GLU A 114 11.26 10.00 10.37
CA GLU A 114 11.25 10.47 8.96
C GLU A 114 12.43 10.03 8.03
N ASP A 115 13.45 9.36 8.55
CA ASP A 115 14.63 8.87 7.83
C ASP A 115 14.46 7.48 7.19
N VAL A 116 13.34 6.78 7.41
CA VAL A 116 13.04 5.53 6.69
C VAL A 116 12.13 5.84 5.50
N ILE A 117 12.71 5.85 4.29
CA ILE A 117 11.94 5.99 3.04
C ILE A 117 11.06 4.75 2.88
N HIS A 118 9.80 4.85 3.31
CA HIS A 118 8.82 3.79 3.09
C HIS A 118 8.34 3.82 1.64
N PRO A 119 8.49 2.72 0.88
CA PRO A 119 8.15 2.71 -0.54
C PRO A 119 6.64 2.85 -0.82
N ALA A 120 5.79 2.62 0.18
CA ALA A 120 4.34 2.82 0.09
C ALA A 120 3.87 4.23 0.49
N VAL A 121 4.78 5.06 1.04
CA VAL A 121 4.46 6.36 1.63
C VAL A 121 5.35 7.41 0.96
N THR A 122 5.26 7.55 -0.36
CA THR A 122 5.56 8.87 -0.96
C THR A 122 4.40 9.79 -0.64
N VAL A 123 4.33 10.28 0.60
CA VAL A 123 3.55 11.47 0.91
C VAL A 123 4.21 12.58 0.13
N LYS A 124 3.65 12.93 -1.04
CA LYS A 124 3.93 14.21 -1.67
C LYS A 124 3.43 15.26 -0.67
N MET A 125 4.35 15.80 0.12
CA MET A 125 4.03 16.94 0.98
C MET A 125 3.33 18.00 0.14
N PRO A 126 2.21 18.56 0.62
CA PRO A 126 1.42 19.47 -0.17
C PRO A 126 2.18 20.80 -0.40
N ALA A 127 2.08 21.30 -1.64
CA ALA A 127 2.58 22.58 -2.16
C ALA A 127 3.95 23.06 -1.63
N SER A 128 5.00 22.90 -2.46
CA SER A 128 6.35 23.41 -2.19
C SER A 128 6.48 24.95 -2.17
N TYR A 129 5.39 25.68 -2.40
CA TYR A 129 5.38 27.14 -2.57
C TYR A 129 4.24 27.78 -1.78
N CYS A 130 4.53 28.93 -1.18
CA CYS A 130 3.58 29.73 -0.41
C CYS A 130 2.49 30.28 -1.34
N PRO A 131 1.19 30.09 -1.02
CA PRO A 131 0.11 30.63 -1.86
C PRO A 131 0.02 32.15 -1.82
N ASN A 132 0.62 32.82 -0.82
CA ASN A 132 0.56 34.26 -0.65
C ASN A 132 1.67 35.00 -1.40
N CYS A 133 2.90 34.49 -1.36
CA CYS A 133 4.08 35.19 -1.92
C CYS A 133 4.86 34.39 -2.95
N GLY A 134 4.54 33.11 -3.18
CA GLY A 134 5.25 32.26 -4.13
C GLY A 134 6.62 31.77 -3.67
N SER A 135 7.12 32.20 -2.51
CA SER A 135 8.37 31.71 -1.92
C SER A 135 8.28 30.22 -1.58
N SER A 136 9.41 29.51 -1.64
CA SER A 136 9.49 28.12 -1.20
C SER A 136 9.15 28.01 0.29
N LEU A 137 8.33 27.02 0.64
CA LEU A 137 7.99 26.74 2.03
C LEU A 137 9.07 25.84 2.66
N THR A 138 9.40 26.11 3.92
CA THR A 138 10.29 25.27 4.73
C THR A 138 9.49 24.41 5.72
N PRO A 139 9.82 23.12 5.88
CA PRO A 139 9.17 22.28 6.88
C PRO A 139 9.56 22.73 8.29
N ARG A 140 8.56 22.85 9.18
CA ARG A 140 8.73 23.15 10.61
C ARG A 140 7.81 22.22 11.41
N SER A 141 8.38 21.13 11.92
CA SER A 141 7.61 20.05 12.57
C SER A 141 6.55 19.50 11.61
N CYS A 142 5.27 19.46 12.00
CA CYS A 142 4.16 18.97 11.17
C CYS A 142 3.50 20.04 10.27
N LYS A 143 4.14 21.20 10.06
CA LYS A 143 3.59 22.32 9.29
C LYS A 143 4.59 22.84 8.26
N MET A 144 4.08 23.41 7.17
CA MET A 144 4.91 24.18 6.24
C MET A 144 4.94 25.65 6.68
N HIS A 145 6.11 26.28 6.66
CA HIS A 145 6.30 27.67 7.08
C HIS A 145 6.88 28.49 5.93
N CYS A 146 6.35 29.69 5.72
CA CYS A 146 6.94 30.67 4.84
C CYS A 146 7.78 31.66 5.65
N GLU A 147 9.08 31.73 5.35
CA GLU A 147 10.02 32.65 6.02
C GLU A 147 9.88 34.11 5.55
N THR A 148 9.06 34.37 4.54
CA THR A 148 8.73 35.74 4.14
C THR A 148 7.84 36.37 5.20
N ASP A 149 8.28 37.51 5.74
CA ASP A 149 7.55 38.29 6.74
C ASP A 149 6.09 38.52 6.29
N GLY A 150 5.15 38.18 7.19
CA GLY A 150 3.72 38.34 6.96
C GLY A 150 3.01 37.15 6.28
N CYS A 151 3.70 36.08 5.88
CA CYS A 151 3.07 34.90 5.28
C CYS A 151 2.71 33.80 6.30
N GLY A 152 3.65 33.40 7.17
CA GLY A 152 3.37 32.48 8.29
C GLY A 152 3.26 31.00 7.92
N TYR A 153 2.45 30.25 8.68
CA TYR A 153 2.29 28.79 8.55
C TYR A 153 1.15 28.41 7.62
N PHE A 154 1.40 27.43 6.75
CA PHE A 154 0.44 26.89 5.80
C PHE A 154 0.43 25.37 5.94
N LEU A 155 -0.78 24.80 6.02
CA LEU A 155 -1.04 23.35 6.06
C LEU A 155 -0.50 22.66 7.32
N SER A 156 -1.42 21.99 8.01
CA SER A 156 -1.16 21.11 9.14
C SER A 156 -1.76 19.74 8.83
N CYS A 157 -1.31 18.70 9.55
CA CYS A 157 -1.94 17.38 9.50
C CYS A 157 -3.45 17.41 9.79
N SER A 158 -3.97 18.49 10.39
CA SER A 158 -5.39 18.72 10.67
C SER A 158 -6.19 19.27 9.47
N ASP A 159 -5.52 19.85 8.47
CA ASP A 159 -6.18 20.49 7.32
C ASP A 159 -6.56 19.49 6.21
N LEU A 160 -6.04 18.25 6.27
CA LEU A 160 -6.36 17.18 5.33
C LEU A 160 -7.72 16.50 5.61
N GLU A 161 -8.33 16.72 6.78
CA GLU A 161 -9.65 16.16 7.13
C GLU A 161 -10.82 16.88 6.45
N HIS A 162 -10.58 17.98 5.73
CA HIS A 162 -11.64 18.80 5.13
C HIS A 162 -11.53 19.03 3.62
N ALA A 163 -10.63 18.32 2.93
CA ALA A 163 -10.49 18.42 1.48
C ALA A 163 -11.17 17.24 0.75
N GLY A 164 -12.51 17.33 0.63
CA GLY A 164 -13.33 16.77 -0.47
C GLY A 164 -13.30 15.27 -0.72
#